data_AF-A0A8H3DEU5-F1
#
_entry.id   AF-A0A8H3DEU5-F1
#
_cell.length_a   1.000
_cell.length_b   1.000
_cell.length_c   1.000
_cell.angle_alpha   90.00
_cell.angle_beta   90.00
_cell.angle_gamma   90.00
#
_symmetry.space_group_name_H-M   'P 1'
#
loop_
_entity.id
_entity.type
_entity.pdbx_description
1 polymer ?
#
loop_
_entity_poly.entity_id
_entity_poly.type
_entity_poly.pdbx_seq_one_letter_code
_entity_poly.pdbx_strand_id
1 'polypeptide(L)' 'MSEHACSHLVDAMNKKGWDYNKVATELGLPEEHIKDLFTGKTKPTPVESNAIMKVLGINEEPPHDSAHATTGKS' A
#
# COMPACT_ATOMS: atom_id res chain seq x y z
N MET A 1 -5.67 15.72 10.19
CA MET A 1 -5.14 15.67 8.81
C MET A 1 -5.52 14.31 8.29
N SER A 2 -6.53 14.26 7.41
CA SER A 2 -7.15 13.00 7.01
C SER A 2 -6.07 12.14 6.33
N GLU A 3 -5.81 10.97 6.90
CA GLU A 3 -4.89 9.94 6.44
C GLU A 3 -5.39 9.41 5.09
N HIS A 4 -5.22 10.25 4.07
CA HIS A 4 -5.58 9.97 2.69
C HIS A 4 -4.75 8.78 2.24
N ALA A 5 -5.41 7.65 2.06
CA ALA A 5 -5.26 6.80 0.88
C ALA A 5 -3.86 6.87 0.26
N CYS A 6 -2.92 6.16 0.90
CA CYS A 6 -1.60 5.76 0.40
C CYS A 6 -1.04 6.54 -0.80
N SER A 7 -0.84 7.85 -0.62
CA SER A 7 -0.14 8.69 -1.60
C SER A 7 1.23 8.13 -1.97
N HIS A 8 1.89 7.44 -1.04
CA HIS A 8 3.12 6.67 -1.29
C HIS A 8 2.94 5.50 -2.27
N LEU A 9 1.84 4.75 -2.21
CA LEU A 9 1.60 3.65 -3.15
C LEU A 9 1.32 4.19 -4.55
N VAL A 10 0.50 5.25 -4.65
CA VAL A 10 0.24 5.94 -5.92
C VAL A 10 1.54 6.48 -6.50
N ASP A 11 2.37 7.16 -5.71
CA ASP A 11 3.66 7.69 -6.15
C ASP A 11 4.62 6.59 -6.62
N ALA A 12 4.75 5.49 -5.87
CA ALA A 12 5.57 4.35 -6.27
C ALA A 12 5.07 3.69 -7.57
N MET A 13 3.76 3.57 -7.72
CA MET A 13 3.13 3.07 -8.95
C MET A 13 3.43 4.00 -10.13
N ASN A 14 3.28 5.31 -9.96
CA ASN A 14 3.62 6.31 -10.99
C ASN A 14 5.11 6.30 -11.34
N LYS A 15 6.01 6.16 -10.36
CA LYS A 15 7.46 6.04 -10.56
C LYS A 15 7.84 4.83 -11.41
N LYS A 16 7.09 3.73 -11.27
CA LYS A 16 7.23 2.55 -12.13
C LYS A 16 6.58 2.70 -13.51
N GLY A 17 5.74 3.71 -13.71
CA GLY A 17 4.90 3.84 -14.91
C GLY A 17 3.84 2.74 -15.01
N TRP A 18 3.31 2.30 -13.87
CA TRP A 18 2.29 1.26 -13.80
C TRP A 18 0.91 1.86 -13.59
N ASP A 19 -0.11 1.13 -14.01
CA ASP A 19 -1.52 1.43 -13.77
C ASP A 19 -2.13 0.43 -12.78
N TYR A 20 -3.30 0.76 -12.24
CA TYR A 20 -4.04 -0.13 -11.33
C TYR A 20 -4.26 -1.52 -11.92
N ASN A 21 -4.52 -1.61 -13.23
CA ASN A 21 -4.68 -2.87 -13.94
C ASN A 21 -3.42 -3.75 -13.87
N LYS A 22 -2.23 -3.13 -13.95
CA LYS A 22 -0.97 -3.85 -13.89
C LYS A 22 -0.72 -4.41 -12.50
N VAL A 23 -0.94 -3.62 -11.46
CA VAL A 23 -0.84 -4.07 -10.06
C VAL A 23 -1.86 -5.19 -9.77
N ALA A 24 -3.10 -5.03 -10.25
CA ALA A 24 -4.16 -6.02 -10.14
C ALA A 24 -3.76 -7.36 -10.79
N THR A 25 -3.19 -7.30 -12.00
CA THR A 25 -2.69 -8.48 -12.73
C THR A 25 -1.57 -9.19 -11.98
N GLU A 26 -0.59 -8.45 -11.45
CA GLU A 26 0.52 -9.04 -10.69
C GLU A 26 0.07 -9.70 -9.38
N LEU A 27 -0.98 -9.16 -8.77
CA LEU A 27 -1.54 -9.68 -7.51
C LEU A 27 -2.64 -10.72 -7.72
N GLY A 28 -3.13 -10.90 -8.95
CA GLY A 28 -4.31 -11.73 -9.23
C GLY A 28 -5.60 -11.20 -8.59
N LEU A 29 -5.66 -9.89 -8.33
CA LEU A 29 -6.80 -9.21 -7.72
C LEU A 29 -7.59 -8.42 -8.77
N PRO A 30 -8.87 -8.13 -8.52
CA PRO A 30 -9.64 -7.29 -9.44
C PRO A 30 -9.16 -5.83 -9.38
N GLU A 31 -9.15 -5.15 -10.53
CA GLU A 31 -8.73 -3.75 -10.64
C GLU A 31 -9.55 -2.82 -9.74
N GLU A 32 -10.87 -3.05 -9.66
CA GLU A 32 -11.75 -2.28 -8.79
C GLU A 32 -11.29 -2.33 -7.34
N HIS A 33 -10.89 -3.51 -6.84
CA HIS A 33 -10.38 -3.68 -5.49
C HIS A 33 -9.06 -2.94 -5.29
N ILE A 34 -8.12 -3.02 -6.22
CA ILE A 34 -6.88 -2.23 -6.17
C ILE A 34 -7.19 -0.73 -6.12
N LYS A 35 -8.15 -0.27 -6.93
CA LYS A 35 -8.57 1.13 -6.92
C LYS A 35 -9.17 1.52 -5.57
N ASP A 36 -9.97 0.64 -4.98
CA ASP A 36 -10.59 0.83 -3.66
C ASP A 36 -9.52 0.92 -2.55
N LEU A 37 -8.48 0.10 -2.63
CA LEU A 37 -7.32 0.13 -1.74
C LEU A 37 -6.52 1.43 -1.88
N PHE A 38 -6.22 1.84 -3.12
CA PHE A 38 -5.45 3.06 -3.40
C PHE A 38 -6.23 4.34 -3.14
N THR A 39 -7.57 4.29 -3.19
CA THR A 39 -8.45 5.43 -2.85
C THR A 39 -8.87 5.43 -1.38
N GLY A 40 -8.47 4.41 -0.61
CA GLY A 40 -8.77 4.30 0.82
C GLY A 40 -10.23 4.00 1.13
N LYS A 41 -11.01 3.54 0.14
CA LYS A 41 -12.38 3.07 0.33
C LYS A 41 -12.41 1.73 1.07
N THR A 42 -11.43 0.86 0.81
CA THR A 42 -11.23 -0.41 1.51
C THR A 42 -9.89 -0.39 2.22
N LYS A 43 -9.87 -0.90 3.46
CA LYS A 43 -8.62 -1.12 4.20
C LYS A 43 -7.91 -2.37 3.64
N PRO A 44 -6.68 -2.24 3.12
CA PRO A 44 -5.92 -3.40 2.69
C PRO A 44 -5.63 -4.30 3.88
N THR A 45 -5.71 -5.60 3.68
CA THR A 45 -5.19 -6.56 4.65
C THR A 45 -3.66 -6.45 4.72
N PRO A 46 -3.02 -6.93 5.82
CA PRO A 46 -1.56 -6.92 5.92
C PRO A 46 -0.88 -7.66 4.77
N VAL A 47 -1.53 -8.73 4.29
CA VAL A 47 -1.05 -9.56 3.18
C VAL A 47 -1.06 -8.75 1.87
N GLU A 48 -2.17 -8.07 1.58
CA GLU A 48 -2.32 -7.26 0.37
C GLU A 48 -1.39 -6.06 0.36
N SER A 49 -1.31 -5.33 1.48
CA SER A 49 -0.40 -4.19 1.62
C SER A 49 1.04 -4.62 1.33
N ASN A 50 1.51 -5.69 1.99
CA ASN A 50 2.85 -6.22 1.78
C ASN A 50 3.07 -6.71 0.34
N ALA A 51 2.07 -7.33 -0.29
CA ALA A 51 2.16 -7.76 -1.67
C ALA A 51 2.25 -6.57 -2.64
N ILE A 52 1.43 -5.53 -2.45
CA ILE A 52 1.48 -4.28 -3.24
C ILE A 52 2.85 -3.62 -3.08
N MET A 53 3.37 -3.51 -1.85
CA MET A 53 4.69 -2.94 -1.58
C MET A 53 5.80 -3.71 -2.30
N LYS A 54 5.80 -5.05 -2.22
CA LYS A 54 6.77 -5.90 -2.93
C LYS A 54 6.68 -5.73 -4.44
N VAL A 55 5.47 -5.75 -4.99
CA VAL A 55 5.21 -5.62 -6.43
C VAL A 55 5.62 -4.24 -6.94
N LEU A 56 5.35 -3.18 -6.17
CA LEU A 56 5.77 -1.82 -6.48
C LEU A 56 7.25 -1.57 -6.20
N GLY A 57 7.97 -2.53 -5.62
CA GLY A 57 9.37 -2.37 -5.24
C GLY A 57 9.56 -1.29 -4.18
N ILE A 58 8.52 -1.03 -3.38
CA ILE A 58 8.61 -0.22 -2.17
C ILE A 58 9.35 -1.09 -1.16
N ASN A 59 10.66 -1.12 -1.30
CA ASN A 59 11.60 -1.65 -0.33
C ASN A 59 11.92 -0.56 0.70
N GLU A 60 10.88 0.14 1.14
CA GLU A 60 10.88 0.57 2.52
C GLU A 60 10.69 -0.74 3.26
N GLU A 61 11.81 -1.35 3.69
CA GLU A 61 11.77 -2.15 4.91
C GLU A 61 10.84 -1.34 5.82
N PRO A 62 9.67 -1.87 6.24
CA PRO A 62 8.84 -1.11 7.19
C PRO A 62 9.85 -0.71 8.24
N PRO A 63 10.08 0.59 8.47
CA PRO A 63 11.15 0.95 9.37
C PRO A 63 10.85 0.12 10.60
N HIS A 64 11.79 -0.72 11.00
CA HIS A 64 11.69 -1.47 12.23
C HIS A 64 11.66 -0.50 13.43
N ASP A 65 11.33 0.79 13.23
CA ASP A 65 10.45 1.55 14.09
C ASP A 65 9.19 0.74 14.39
N SER A 66 9.26 -0.08 15.43
CA SER A 66 8.88 0.31 16.80
C SER A 66 8.06 1.61 17.01
N ALA A 67 7.50 2.26 15.99
CA ALA A 67 6.56 3.38 16.08
C ALA A 67 5.10 2.92 16.09
N HIS A 68 4.84 1.63 15.83
CA HIS A 68 3.65 0.94 16.34
C HIS A 68 3.97 0.16 17.62
N ALA A 69 4.93 0.63 18.42
CA ALA A 69 4.77 0.49 19.85
C ALA A 69 3.64 1.45 20.25
N THR A 70 2.42 0.91 20.37
CA THR A 70 1.45 1.43 21.33
C THR A 70 2.25 1.90 22.54
N THR A 71 2.18 3.20 22.83
CA THR A 71 2.88 3.84 23.94
C THR A 71 2.56 3.10 25.23
N GLY A 72 3.39 2.11 25.58
CA GLY A 72 3.62 1.74 26.95
C GLY A 72 4.57 2.79 27.51
N LYS A 73 4.02 3.72 28.31
CA LYS A 73 4.62 4.38 29.48
C LYS A 73 4.23 5.87 29.59
N SER A 74 3.26 6.13 30.46
CA SER A 74 3.42 7.09 31.55
C SER A 74 2.72 6.53 32.77
#